data_AF-A0A7Y0ANZ2-F1
#
_entry.id   AF-A0A7Y0ANZ2-F1
#
_cell.length_a   1.000
_cell.length_b   1.000
_cell.length_c   1.000
_cell.angle_alpha   90.00
_cell.angle_beta   90.00
_cell.angle_gamma   90.00
#
_symmetry.space_group_name_H-M   'P 1'
#
loop_
_entity.id
_entity.type
_entity.pdbx_description
1 polymer ?
#
loop_
_entity_poly.entity_id
_entity_poly.type
_entity_poly.pdbx_seq_one_letter_code
_entity_poly.pdbx_strand_id
1 'polypeptide(L)'
;MEALHLNPKEFPKLSQWGAEYLNEALERLVKTANPNKPEITEADKQWAATMLEMDLEAQHSQVCENESEEEDLMTAHNRMMLKKMKQENTPWAEDY
;
A
#
# COMPACT_ATOMS: atom_id res chain seq x y z
N MET A 1 -27.60 10.68 -8.71
CA MET A 1 -27.02 9.33 -8.90
C MET A 1 -26.93 8.70 -7.53
N GLU A 2 -27.32 7.43 -7.41
CA GLU A 2 -27.19 6.68 -6.16
C GLU A 2 -25.71 6.42 -5.86
N ALA A 3 -25.34 6.47 -4.58
CA ALA A 3 -24.00 6.15 -4.14
C ALA A 3 -23.80 4.63 -4.17
N LEU A 4 -22.71 4.18 -4.79
CA LEU A 4 -22.34 2.77 -4.85
C LEU A 4 -22.11 2.24 -3.42
N HIS A 5 -22.89 1.25 -3.00
CA HIS A 5 -22.68 0.57 -1.72
C HIS A 5 -21.74 -0.62 -1.93
N LEU A 6 -20.47 -0.45 -1.55
CA LEU A 6 -19.50 -1.53 -1.55
C LEU A 6 -19.64 -2.39 -0.29
N ASN A 7 -19.58 -3.71 -0.45
CA ASN A 7 -19.55 -4.66 0.67
C ASN A 7 -18.17 -4.59 1.35
N PRO A 8 -18.08 -4.24 2.65
CA PRO A 8 -16.79 -4.14 3.33
C PRO A 8 -15.98 -5.44 3.38
N LYS A 9 -16.62 -6.60 3.21
CA LYS A 9 -15.93 -7.89 3.13
C LYS A 9 -15.18 -8.10 1.81
N GLU A 10 -15.70 -7.53 0.73
CA GLU A 10 -15.12 -7.65 -0.61
C GLU A 10 -14.20 -6.47 -0.92
N PHE A 11 -14.49 -5.31 -0.34
CA PHE A 11 -13.77 -4.04 -0.56
C PHE A 11 -13.30 -3.44 0.77
N PRO A 12 -12.38 -4.10 1.50
CA PRO A 12 -11.99 -3.68 2.84
C PRO A 12 -11.29 -2.31 2.88
N LYS A 13 -10.58 -1.90 1.82
CA LYS A 13 -9.94 -0.58 1.75
C LYS A 13 -10.90 0.49 1.23
N LEU A 14 -11.61 0.21 0.14
CA LEU A 14 -12.51 1.19 -0.46
C LEU A 14 -13.76 1.46 0.38
N SER A 15 -14.21 0.51 1.20
CA SER A 15 -15.31 0.73 2.14
C SER A 15 -14.99 1.75 3.24
N GLN A 16 -13.72 2.09 3.45
CA GLN A 16 -13.29 3.13 4.39
C GLN A 16 -13.33 4.54 3.77
N TRP A 17 -13.50 4.63 2.45
CA TRP A 17 -13.52 5.91 1.74
C TRP A 17 -14.89 6.58 1.87
N GLY A 18 -14.91 7.91 1.87
CA GLY A 18 -16.16 8.67 1.84
C GLY A 18 -16.93 8.38 0.55
N ALA A 19 -18.25 8.14 0.65
CA ALA A 19 -19.08 7.71 -0.48
C ALA A 19 -19.03 8.66 -1.69
N GLU A 20 -19.00 9.98 -1.46
CA GLU A 20 -18.89 10.98 -2.53
C GLU A 20 -17.55 10.90 -3.25
N TYR A 21 -16.45 10.84 -2.47
CA TYR A 21 -15.09 10.74 -3.00
C TYR A 21 -14.88 9.44 -3.77
N LEU A 22 -15.35 8.32 -3.20
CA LEU A 22 -15.28 7.02 -3.84
C LEU A 22 -16.02 7.04 -5.18
N ASN A 23 -17.25 7.56 -5.21
CA ASN A 23 -18.02 7.61 -6.45
C ASN A 23 -17.33 8.47 -7.53
N GLU A 24 -16.78 9.62 -7.16
CA GLU A 24 -16.03 10.47 -8.08
C GLU A 24 -14.76 9.78 -8.61
N ALA A 25 -14.00 9.13 -7.73
CA ALA A 25 -12.79 8.40 -8.10
C ALA A 25 -13.10 7.26 -9.09
N LEU A 26 -14.16 6.48 -8.83
CA LEU A 26 -14.59 5.40 -9.72
C LEU A 26 -15.05 5.91 -11.08
N GLU A 27 -15.81 7.02 -11.12
CA GLU A 27 -16.24 7.61 -12.39
C GLU A 27 -15.06 8.12 -13.23
N ARG A 28 -14.07 8.74 -12.57
CA ARG A 28 -12.83 9.17 -13.23
C ARG A 28 -12.07 7.97 -13.79
N LEU A 29 -11.91 6.90 -13.00
CA LEU A 29 -11.25 5.68 -13.46
C LEU A 29 -11.94 5.06 -14.68
N VAL A 30 -13.27 4.96 -14.67
CA VAL A 30 -14.04 4.45 -15.82
C VAL A 30 -13.83 5.34 -17.06
N LYS A 31 -13.88 6.67 -16.91
CA LYS A 31 -13.63 7.59 -18.03
C LYS A 31 -12.21 7.51 -18.56
N THR A 32 -11.22 7.37 -17.68
CA THR A 32 -9.83 7.23 -18.11
C THR A 32 -9.61 5.92 -18.85
N ALA A 33 -10.20 4.82 -18.38
CA ALA A 33 -10.12 3.52 -19.04
C ALA A 33 -10.91 3.49 -20.36
N ASN A 34 -12.02 4.23 -20.45
CA ASN A 34 -12.92 4.21 -21.59
C ASN A 34 -13.50 5.60 -21.91
N PRO A 35 -12.69 6.51 -22.50
CA PRO A 35 -13.05 7.93 -22.65
C PRO A 35 -14.21 8.19 -23.62
N ASN A 36 -14.49 7.25 -24.52
CA ASN A 36 -15.59 7.36 -25.49
C ASN A 36 -16.91 6.79 -24.96
N LYS A 37 -16.95 6.26 -23.73
CA LYS A 37 -18.16 5.68 -23.18
C LYS A 37 -19.13 6.79 -22.77
N PRO A 38 -20.35 6.84 -23.34
CA PRO A 38 -21.27 7.96 -23.14
C PRO A 38 -21.90 7.99 -21.74
N GLU A 39 -22.16 6.82 -21.17
CA GLU A 39 -22.77 6.67 -19.83
C GLU A 39 -21.98 5.67 -18.98
N ILE A 40 -21.74 6.04 -17.73
CA ILE A 40 -21.10 5.18 -16.73
C ILE A 40 -22.20 4.41 -16.02
N THR A 41 -22.21 3.10 -16.20
CA THR A 41 -23.17 2.21 -15.55
C THR A 41 -22.66 1.80 -14.16
N GLU A 42 -23.55 1.27 -13.33
CA GLU A 42 -23.16 0.72 -12.01
C GLU A 42 -22.15 -0.43 -12.15
N ALA A 43 -22.30 -1.28 -13.17
CA ALA A 43 -21.34 -2.35 -13.47
C ALA A 43 -19.93 -1.82 -13.78
N ASP A 44 -19.81 -0.65 -14.42
CA ASP A 44 -18.51 -0.02 -14.66
C ASP A 44 -17.86 0.45 -13.38
N LYS A 45 -18.67 1.01 -12.46
CA LYS A 45 -18.20 1.43 -11.13
C LYS A 45 -17.79 0.23 -10.29
N GLN A 46 -18.54 -0.88 -10.37
CA GLN A 46 -18.19 -2.15 -9.73
C GLN A 46 -16.85 -2.69 -10.25
N TRP A 47 -16.67 -2.68 -11.58
CA TRP A 47 -15.42 -3.09 -12.20
C TRP A 47 -14.26 -2.20 -11.76
N ALA A 48 -14.43 -0.89 -11.78
CA ALA A 48 -13.41 0.05 -11.35
C ALA A 48 -13.07 -0.12 -9.85
N ALA A 49 -14.05 -0.42 -9.01
CA ALA A 49 -13.84 -0.70 -7.59
C ALA A 49 -13.01 -1.97 -7.40
N THR A 50 -13.32 -3.03 -8.14
CA THR A 50 -12.55 -4.29 -8.09
C THR A 50 -11.11 -4.08 -8.51
N MET A 51 -10.88 -3.35 -9.61
CA MET A 51 -9.52 -3.07 -10.08
C MET A 51 -8.73 -2.20 -9.09
N LEU A 52 -9.38 -1.18 -8.51
CA LEU A 52 -8.73 -0.28 -7.56
C LEU A 52 -8.41 -0.99 -6.23
N GLU A 53 -9.31 -1.83 -5.72
CA GLU A 53 -9.04 -2.60 -4.49
C GLU A 53 -7.85 -3.56 -4.68
N MET A 54 -7.82 -4.28 -5.80
CA MET A 54 -6.70 -5.17 -6.14
C MET A 54 -5.37 -4.40 -6.27
N ASP A 55 -5.40 -3.22 -6.91
CA ASP A 55 -4.19 -2.41 -7.07
C ASP A 55 -3.68 -1.87 -5.73
N LEU A 56 -4.58 -1.42 -4.85
CA LEU A 56 -4.23 -1.01 -3.49
C LEU A 56 -3.68 -2.16 -2.66
N GLU A 57 -4.17 -3.38 -2.85
CA GLU A 57 -3.65 -4.59 -2.20
C GLU A 57 -2.24 -4.96 -2.70
N ALA A 58 -2.02 -4.89 -4.01
CA ALA A 58 -0.71 -5.13 -4.63
C ALA A 58 0.34 -4.10 -4.18
N GLN A 59 0.00 -2.80 -4.15
CA GLN A 59 0.89 -1.74 -3.67
C GLN A 59 1.27 -1.94 -2.19
N HIS A 60 0.33 -2.36 -1.35
CA HIS A 60 0.61 -2.64 0.05
C HIS A 60 1.55 -3.84 0.23
N SER A 61 1.43 -4.86 -0.61
CA SER A 61 2.33 -6.02 -0.61
C SER A 61 3.74 -5.65 -1.05
N GLN A 62 3.87 -4.77 -2.05
CA GLN A 62 5.15 -4.25 -2.53
C GLN A 62 5.92 -3.41 -1.49
N VAL A 63 5.22 -2.72 -0.58
CA VAL A 63 5.88 -1.96 0.49
C VAL A 63 6.51 -2.90 1.53
N CYS A 64 5.83 -3.99 1.91
CA CYS A 64 6.36 -4.94 2.88
C CYS A 64 7.54 -5.78 2.36
N GLU A 65 7.61 -6.06 1.05
CA GLU A 65 8.74 -6.84 0.49
C GLU A 65 10.06 -6.05 0.45
N ASN A 66 10.02 -4.72 0.42
CA ASN A 66 11.23 -3.88 0.40
C ASN A 66 11.80 -3.57 1.81
N GLU A 67 10.98 -3.62 2.86
CA GLU A 67 11.45 -3.36 4.23
C GLU A 67 12.23 -4.56 4.81
N SER A 68 11.98 -5.77 4.33
CA SER A 68 12.58 -6.98 4.93
C SER A 68 14.02 -7.27 4.46
N GLU A 69 14.50 -6.69 3.36
CA GLU A 69 15.88 -6.90 2.88
C GLU A 69 16.85 -5.80 3.35
N GLU A 70 16.39 -4.57 3.57
CA GLU A 70 17.24 -3.48 4.08
C GLU A 70 17.49 -3.57 5.59
N GLU A 71 16.53 -4.07 6.37
CA GLU A 71 16.69 -4.25 7.82
C GLU A 71 17.78 -5.28 8.16
N ASP A 72 17.94 -6.34 7.36
CA ASP A 72 18.89 -7.41 7.66
C ASP A 72 20.34 -7.01 7.32
N LEU A 73 20.55 -6.21 6.26
CA LEU A 73 21.88 -5.71 5.89
C LEU A 73 22.44 -4.72 6.92
N MET A 74 21.60 -3.80 7.42
CA MET A 74 21.99 -2.88 8.50
C MET A 74 22.26 -3.63 9.80
N THR A 75 21.47 -4.65 10.12
CA THR A 75 21.64 -5.44 11.34
C THR A 75 22.89 -6.32 11.29
N ALA A 76 23.24 -6.89 10.13
CA ALA A 76 24.46 -7.66 9.94
C ALA A 76 25.72 -6.78 9.99
N HIS A 77 25.70 -5.61 9.34
CA HIS A 77 26.81 -4.65 9.39
C HIS A 77 27.07 -4.17 10.82
N ASN A 78 26.01 -3.78 11.53
CA ASN A 78 26.11 -3.30 12.92
C ASN A 78 26.61 -4.41 13.87
N ARG A 79 26.15 -5.66 13.72
CA ARG A 79 26.68 -6.80 14.51
C ARG A 79 28.15 -7.07 14.22
N MET A 80 28.57 -6.98 12.96
CA MET A 80 29.98 -7.17 12.59
C MET A 80 30.87 -6.06 13.17
N MET A 81 30.40 -4.81 13.11
CA MET A 81 31.10 -3.65 13.65
C MET A 81 31.25 -3.73 15.17
N LEU A 82 30.20 -4.14 15.89
CA LEU A 82 30.23 -4.35 17.34
C LEU A 82 31.19 -5.51 17.73
N LYS A 83 31.26 -6.57 16.93
CA LYS A 83 32.19 -7.68 17.16
C LYS A 83 33.65 -7.26 16.95
N LYS A 84 33.92 -6.41 15.94
CA LYS A 84 35.24 -5.81 15.73
C LYS A 84 35.64 -4.90 16.89
N MET A 85 34.73 -4.03 17.35
CA MET A 85 34.97 -3.16 18.51
C MET A 85 35.30 -3.95 19.79
N LYS A 86 34.60 -5.07 20.02
CA LYS A 86 34.88 -5.97 21.16
C LYS A 86 36.21 -6.72 21.04
N GLN A 87 36.66 -7.05 19.83
CA GLN A 87 37.95 -7.70 19.61
C GLN A 87 39.14 -6.73 19.71
N GLU A 88 38.92 -5.46 19.40
CA GLU A 88 39.98 -4.42 19.42
C GLU A 88 40.14 -3.73 20.79
N ASN A 89 39.43 -4.19 21.83
CA ASN A 89 39.53 -3.71 23.22
C ASN A 89 39.61 -2.17 23.32
N THR A 90 38.62 -1.50 22.75
CA THR A 90 38.51 -0.05 22.83
C THR A 90 37.87 0.37 24.17
N PRO A 91 38.51 1.22 25.00
CA PRO A 91 38.16 1.37 26.43
C PRO A 91 36.91 2.22 26.71
N TRP A 92 36.29 2.83 25.70
CA TRP A 92 35.23 3.83 25.89
C TRP A 92 33.81 3.26 25.98
N ALA A 93 33.66 1.93 26.08
CA ALA A 93 32.36 1.29 26.33
C ALA A 93 32.10 0.97 27.81
N GLU A 94 32.95 1.48 28.70
CA GLU A 94 32.68 1.55 30.13
C GLU A 94 32.45 3.03 30.50
N ASP A 95 31.25 3.54 30.21
CA ASP A 95 30.49 4.42 31.10
C ASP A 95 29.27 5.00 30.36
N TYR A 96 28.08 4.61 30.86
CA TYR A 96 26.74 5.21 30.76
C TYR A 96 26.19 5.66 29.38
#